data_AF-A0A6S6G3I1-F1
#
_entry.id   AF-A0A6S6G3I1-F1
#
_cell.length_a   1.000
_cell.length_b   1.000
_cell.length_c   1.000
_cell.angle_alpha   90.00
_cell.angle_beta   90.00
_cell.angle_gamma   90.00
#
_symmetry.space_group_name_H-M   'P 1'
#
loop_
_entity.id
_entity.type
_entity.pdbx_description
1 polymer ?
#
loop_
_entity_poly.entity_id
_entity_poly.type
_entity_poly.pdbx_seq_one_letter_code
_entity_poly.pdbx_strand_id
1 'polypeptide(L)'
;MDLSFSRLEADVTVTALPPDLAVLMVGVAARQAASPTAMMHAALITFDARTDRFAPAHGAFNFAVARLLAPEGTAEDTDARDS
;
A
#
# COMPACT_ATOMS: atom_id res chain seq x y z
N MET A 1 9.39 5.38 13.60
CA MET A 1 8.29 6.28 13.21
C MET A 1 7.07 5.41 13.03
N ASP A 2 6.06 5.57 13.87
CA ASP A 2 4.80 4.82 13.83
C ASP A 2 3.82 5.54 12.88
N LEU A 3 3.25 4.81 11.93
CA LEU A 3 2.32 5.30 10.90
C LEU A 3 0.92 4.70 11.12
N SER A 4 0.51 4.57 12.37
CA SER A 4 -0.84 4.14 12.72
C SER A 4 -1.87 5.17 12.25
N PHE A 5 -2.64 4.83 11.21
CA PHE A 5 -3.78 5.61 10.74
C PHE A 5 -5.00 5.41 11.64
N SER A 6 -4.92 5.84 12.90
CA SER A 6 -6.10 5.98 13.77
C SER A 6 -7.05 7.11 13.31
N ARG A 7 -6.75 7.76 12.16
CA ARG A 7 -7.43 8.96 11.65
C ARG A 7 -8.78 8.69 10.97
N LEU A 8 -9.23 7.44 10.93
CA LEU A 8 -10.64 7.12 10.67
C LEU A 8 -11.38 6.91 12.00
N GLU A 9 -11.09 7.78 12.97
CA GLU A 9 -11.93 7.93 14.14
C GLU A 9 -13.31 8.37 13.64
N ALA A 10 -14.20 7.40 13.57
CA ALA A 10 -15.54 7.50 13.03
C ALA A 10 -16.48 8.22 14.01
N ASP A 11 -16.03 9.31 14.61
CA ASP A 11 -16.92 10.31 15.18
C ASP A 11 -17.32 11.28 14.05
N VAL A 12 -17.91 10.71 13.00
CA VAL A 12 -18.43 11.50 11.89
C VAL A 12 -19.80 11.99 12.34
N THR A 13 -19.84 13.16 12.98
CA THR A 13 -21.10 13.90 13.07
C THR A 13 -21.54 14.21 11.65
N VAL A 14 -22.45 13.41 11.10
CA VAL A 14 -22.98 13.58 9.74
C VAL A 14 -23.84 14.83 9.73
N THR A 15 -23.21 15.98 9.47
CA THR A 15 -23.93 17.21 9.19
C THR A 15 -24.43 17.16 7.75
N ALA A 16 -25.74 17.20 7.56
CA ALA A 16 -26.32 17.30 6.22
C ALA A 16 -25.81 18.58 5.55
N LEU A 17 -25.14 18.41 4.41
CA LEU A 17 -24.70 19.54 3.59
C LEU A 17 -25.93 20.23 2.98
N PRO A 18 -25.98 21.57 2.98
CA PRO A 18 -26.94 22.31 2.17
C PRO A 18 -26.90 21.82 0.71
N PRO A 19 -28.05 21.67 0.02
CA PRO A 19 -28.11 21.05 -1.30
C PRO A 19 -27.15 21.65 -2.33
N ASP A 20 -27.07 22.99 -2.40
CA ASP A 20 -26.19 23.68 -3.35
C ASP A 20 -24.71 23.41 -3.06
N LEU A 21 -24.33 23.31 -1.79
CA LEU A 21 -22.98 22.97 -1.39
C LEU A 21 -22.65 21.51 -1.71
N ALA A 22 -23.61 20.59 -1.55
CA ALA A 22 -23.42 19.20 -1.95
C ALA A 22 -23.18 19.09 -3.46
N VAL A 23 -23.96 19.79 -4.28
CA VAL A 23 -23.77 19.83 -5.74
C VAL A 23 -22.40 20.41 -6.11
N LEU A 24 -21.98 21.49 -5.45
CA LEU A 24 -20.64 22.06 -5.63
C LEU A 24 -19.55 21.04 -5.31
N MET A 25 -19.66 20.36 -4.17
CA MET A 25 -18.69 19.35 -3.73
C MET A 25 -18.61 18.16 -4.69
N VAL A 26 -19.74 17.72 -5.25
CA VAL A 26 -19.76 16.70 -6.31
C VAL A 26 -18.97 17.18 -7.54
N GLY A 27 -19.18 18.42 -7.98
CA GLY A 27 -18.45 18.99 -9.11
C GLY A 27 -16.94 19.09 -8.86
N VAL A 28 -16.54 19.51 -7.65
CA VAL A 28 -15.12 19.55 -7.24
C VAL A 28 -14.52 18.16 -7.22
N ALA A 29 -15.18 17.19 -6.59
CA ALA A 29 -14.72 15.81 -6.52
C ALA A 29 -14.57 15.19 -7.91
N ALA A 30 -15.54 15.40 -8.81
CA ALA A 30 -15.49 14.93 -10.19
C ALA A 30 -14.29 15.53 -10.94
N ARG A 31 -14.00 16.82 -10.77
CA ARG A 31 -12.82 17.45 -11.38
C ARG A 31 -11.51 16.90 -10.84
N GLN A 32 -11.44 16.63 -9.53
CA GLN A 32 -10.25 16.03 -8.92
C GLN A 32 -10.02 14.61 -9.45
N ALA A 33 -11.08 13.81 -9.54
CA ALA A 33 -11.03 12.46 -10.09
C ALA A 33 -10.64 12.43 -11.58
N ALA A 34 -11.06 13.44 -12.35
CA ALA A 34 -10.71 13.58 -13.76
C ALA A 34 -9.37 14.31 -14.00
N SER A 35 -8.61 14.63 -12.96
CA SER A 35 -7.32 15.32 -13.13
C SER A 35 -6.30 14.42 -13.86
N PRO A 36 -5.36 15.00 -14.63
CA PRO A 36 -4.33 14.22 -15.34
C PRO A 36 -3.52 13.30 -14.41
N THR A 37 -3.22 13.78 -13.20
CA THR A 37 -2.52 12.99 -12.18
C THR A 37 -3.37 11.82 -11.69
N ALA A 38 -4.65 12.03 -11.40
CA ALA A 38 -5.55 10.96 -10.99
C ALA A 38 -5.73 9.90 -12.08
N MET A 39 -5.87 10.33 -13.34
CA MET A 39 -5.96 9.42 -14.49
C MET A 39 -4.67 8.61 -14.66
N MET A 40 -3.50 9.25 -14.57
CA MET A 40 -2.21 8.54 -14.64
C MET A 40 -2.05 7.55 -13.46
N HIS A 41 -2.41 7.96 -12.25
CA HIS A 41 -2.34 7.11 -11.06
C HIS A 41 -3.28 5.90 -11.19
N ALA A 42 -4.51 6.09 -11.67
CA ALA A 42 -5.45 4.99 -11.93
C ALA A 42 -4.93 4.01 -12.99
N ALA A 43 -4.25 4.53 -14.03
CA ALA A 43 -3.61 3.70 -15.05
C ALA A 43 -2.46 2.85 -14.45
N LEU A 44 -1.66 3.41 -13.55
CA LEU A 44 -0.60 2.67 -12.85
C LEU A 44 -1.16 1.55 -11.97
N ILE A 45 -2.19 1.83 -11.16
CA ILE A 45 -2.83 0.81 -10.30
C ILE A 45 -3.33 -0.37 -11.13
N THR A 46 -3.91 -0.10 -12.30
CA THR A 46 -4.47 -1.15 -13.17
C THR A 46 -3.37 -1.99 -13.84
N PHE A 47 -2.23 -1.39 -14.17
CA PHE A 47 -1.12 -2.08 -14.84
C PHE A 47 -0.19 -2.83 -13.89
N ASP A 48 -0.21 -2.50 -12.59
CA ASP A 48 0.79 -2.95 -11.62
C ASP A 48 0.31 -3.96 -10.58
N ALA A 49 -0.84 -4.61 -10.79
CA ALA A 49 -1.28 -5.74 -9.96
C ALA A 49 -0.45 -7.03 -10.19
N ARG A 50 0.85 -6.89 -10.45
CA ARG A 50 1.85 -7.96 -10.40
C ARG A 50 2.19 -8.20 -8.94
N THR A 51 1.31 -8.92 -8.26
CA THR A 51 1.45 -9.30 -6.84
C THR A 51 2.74 -10.09 -6.60
N ASP A 52 3.28 -10.74 -7.64
CA ASP A 52 4.56 -11.44 -7.65
C ASP A 52 5.77 -10.51 -7.41
N ARG A 53 5.73 -9.25 -7.88
CA ARG A 53 6.82 -8.29 -7.65
C ARG A 53 6.99 -7.91 -6.18
N PHE A 54 5.91 -7.98 -5.41
CA PHE A 54 5.93 -7.74 -3.96
C PHE A 54 5.96 -9.03 -3.12
N ALA A 55 6.13 -10.19 -3.76
CA ALA A 55 6.26 -11.49 -3.12
C ALA A 55 7.60 -12.14 -3.55
N PRO A 56 8.75 -11.62 -3.07
CA PRO A 56 10.05 -12.18 -3.43
C PRO A 56 10.14 -13.65 -3.03
N ALA A 57 10.59 -14.51 -3.96
CA ALA A 57 10.66 -15.96 -3.74
C ALA A 57 11.51 -16.38 -2.53
N HIS A 58 12.37 -15.49 -2.04
CA HIS A 58 13.30 -15.75 -0.92
C HIS A 58 12.91 -14.93 0.32
N GLY A 59 11.73 -14.30 0.31
CA GLY A 59 11.22 -13.44 1.38
C GLY A 59 11.86 -12.05 1.46
N ALA A 60 12.94 -11.79 0.71
CA ALA A 60 13.65 -10.51 0.69
C ALA A 60 13.61 -9.83 -0.69
N PHE A 61 13.24 -8.55 -0.71
CA PHE A 61 13.29 -7.71 -1.92
C PHE A 61 14.73 -7.49 -2.41
N ASN A 62 15.68 -7.43 -1.49
CA ASN A 62 17.11 -7.37 -1.79
C ASN A 62 17.82 -8.47 -1.01
N PHE A 63 18.09 -9.58 -1.70
CA PHE A 63 18.68 -10.77 -1.09
C PHE A 63 20.09 -10.52 -0.53
N ALA A 64 20.91 -9.73 -1.23
CA ALA A 64 22.27 -9.42 -0.81
C ALA A 64 22.31 -8.63 0.52
N VAL A 65 21.43 -7.65 0.67
CA VAL A 65 21.31 -6.85 1.89
C VAL A 65 20.73 -7.68 3.03
N ALA A 66 19.71 -8.50 2.78
CA ALA A 66 19.16 -9.41 3.78
C ALA A 66 20.23 -10.40 4.30
N ARG A 67 21.09 -10.89 3.41
CA ARG A 67 22.25 -11.73 3.75
C ARG A 67 23.30 -11.02 4.59
N LEU A 68 23.54 -9.74 4.33
CA LEU A 68 24.50 -8.92 5.08
C LEU A 68 23.99 -8.59 6.50
N LEU A 69 22.67 -8.42 6.64
CA LEU A 69 22.00 -8.10 7.90
C LEU A 69 21.59 -9.34 8.71
N ALA A 70 21.70 -10.53 8.12
CA ALA A 70 21.38 -11.77 8.82
C ALA A 70 22.30 -11.91 10.03
N PRO A 71 21.75 -12.16 11.23
CA PRO A 71 22.59 -12.39 12.41
C PRO A 71 23.50 -13.59 12.12
N GLU A 72 24.78 -13.46 12.50
CA GLU A 72 25.76 -14.53 12.35
C GLU A 72 25.41 -15.69 13.30
N GLY A 73 24.45 -16.54 12.89
CA GLY A 73 23.93 -17.57 13.78
C GLY A 73 22.72 -18.37 13.32
N THR A 74 22.48 -18.53 12.01
CA THR A 74 21.51 -19.54 11.52
C THR A 74 22.10 -20.36 10.37
N ALA A 75 23.29 -20.89 10.59
CA ALA A 75 23.83 -22.03 9.86
C ALA A 75 23.60 -23.30 10.69
N GLU A 76 22.34 -23.60 11.02
CA GLU A 76 21.95 -24.84 11.66
C GLU A 76 20.47 -25.08 11.31
N ASP A 77 20.24 -25.93 10.30
CA ASP A 77 19.14 -26.90 10.17
C ASP A 77 18.85 -27.26 8.70
N THR A 78 19.90 -27.68 7.97
CA THR A 78 19.74 -28.44 6.72
C THR A 78 20.78 -29.56 6.65
N ASP A 79 20.95 -30.33 7.73
CA ASP A 79 21.76 -31.56 7.73
C ASP A 79 21.09 -32.71 8.53
N ALA A 80 19.76 -32.75 8.58
CA ALA A 80 19.00 -33.77 9.30
C ALA A 80 17.89 -34.46 8.48
N ARG A 81 18.03 -34.50 7.15
CA ARG A 81 17.11 -35.25 6.26
C ARG A 81 17.83 -35.85 5.04
N ASP A 82 18.87 -36.65 5.27
CA ASP A 82 19.14 -37.80 4.40
C ASP A 82 20.02 -38.81 5.17
N SER A 83 19.37 -39.76 5.83
CA SER A 83 19.94 -41.02 6.33
C SER A 83 18.88 -42.10 6.17
#